data_AF-A0A6L6CLD2-F1
#
_entry.id   AF-A0A6L6CLD2-F1
#
_cell.length_a   1.000
_cell.length_b   1.000
_cell.length_c   1.000
_cell.angle_alpha   90.00
_cell.angle_beta   90.00
_cell.angle_gamma   90.00
#
_symmetry.space_group_name_H-M   'P 1'
#
loop_
_entity.id
_entity.type
_entity.pdbx_description
1 polymer ?
#
loop_
_entity_poly.entity_id
_entity_poly.type
_entity_poly.pdbx_seq_one_letter_code
_entity_poly.pdbx_strand_id
1 'polypeptide(L)' 'KEIKLMLDEGVVASAEDIDLCMIMGAGWPFHLGGITPYLDRVGASQKVFGKTFHNPMIKGVSS' A
#
# COMPACT_ATOMS: atom_id res chain seq x y z
N LYS A 1 7.08 -6.55 0.39
CA LYS A 1 8.00 -7.02 1.45
C LYS A 1 8.64 -5.82 2.14
N GLU A 2 9.46 -5.03 1.44
CA GLU A 2 10.14 -3.87 2.04
C GLU A 2 9.22 -2.86 2.72
N ILE A 3 8.11 -2.47 2.10
CA ILE A 3 7.09 -1.59 2.71
C ILE A 3 6.64 -2.10 4.10
N LYS A 4 6.47 -3.42 4.27
CA LYS A 4 6.07 -4.01 5.55
C LYS A 4 7.19 -3.96 6.58
N LEU A 5 8.45 -4.18 6.16
CA LEU A 5 9.61 -4.06 7.03
C LEU A 5 9.79 -2.61 7.48
N MET A 6 9.66 -1.64 6.57
CA MET A 6 9.73 -0.22 6.92
C MET A 6 8.67 0.19 7.95
N LEU A 7 7.47 -0.40 7.88
CA LEU A 7 6.42 -0.21 8.89
C LEU A 7 6.77 -0.88 10.23
N ASP A 8 7.24 -2.12 10.20
CA ASP A 8 7.59 -2.87 11.42
C ASP A 8 8.76 -2.27 12.18
N GLU A 9 9.73 -1.72 11.45
CA GLU A 9 10.91 -1.05 11.99
C GLU A 9 10.63 0.43 12.34
N GLY A 10 9.44 0.96 12.00
CA GLY A 10 9.07 2.34 12.25
C GLY A 10 9.85 3.36 11.42
N VAL A 11 10.43 2.94 10.29
CA VAL A 11 11.09 3.82 9.31
C VAL A 11 10.07 4.77 8.68
N VAL A 12 8.83 4.30 8.51
CA VAL A 12 7.67 5.12 8.14
C VAL A 12 6.59 4.97 9.20
N ALA A 13 5.77 6.00 9.39
CA ALA A 13 4.71 5.97 10.40
C ALA A 13 3.48 5.20 9.90
N SER A 14 3.19 5.24 8.59
CA SER A 14 1.99 4.65 8.00
C SER A 14 2.22 4.19 6.56
N ALA A 15 1.30 3.36 6.05
CA ALA A 15 1.36 2.89 4.66
C ALA A 15 1.10 4.05 3.68
N GLU A 16 0.27 5.00 4.10
CA GLU A 16 -0.11 6.20 3.37
C GLU A 16 1.08 7.13 3.13
N ASP A 17 2.06 7.18 4.05
CA ASP A 17 3.30 7.94 3.85
C ASP A 17 4.09 7.41 2.65
N ILE A 18 4.14 6.08 2.50
CA ILE A 18 4.78 5.44 1.34
C ILE A 18 3.97 5.71 0.08
N ASP A 19 2.65 5.60 0.13
CA ASP A 19 1.79 5.84 -1.03
C ASP A 19 1.91 7.27 -1.55
N LEU A 20 1.91 8.26 -0.64
CA LEU A 20 2.10 9.65 -0.98
C LEU A 20 3.48 9.88 -1.62
N CYS A 21 4.54 9.33 -1.03
CA CYS A 21 5.90 9.41 -1.59
C CYS A 21 5.99 8.77 -2.98
N MET A 22 5.33 7.63 -3.21
CA MET A 22 5.35 6.97 -4.51
C MET A 22 4.59 7.79 -5.57
N ILE A 23 3.46 8.40 -5.21
CA ILE A 23 2.69 9.26 -6.12
C ILE A 23 3.49 10.53 -6.45
N MET A 24 4.04 11.21 -5.45
CA MET A 24 4.69 12.52 -5.62
C MET A 24 6.14 12.42 -6.10
N GLY A 25 6.87 11.38 -5.72
CA GLY A 25 8.30 11.24 -6.01
C GLY A 25 8.60 10.25 -7.14
N ALA A 26 7.88 9.12 -7.20
CA ALA A 26 8.15 8.05 -8.18
C ALA A 26 7.15 7.99 -9.34
N GLY A 27 6.19 8.93 -9.41
CA GLY A 27 5.20 9.02 -10.48
C GLY A 27 4.17 7.88 -10.47
N TRP A 28 3.88 7.28 -9.32
CA TRP A 28 2.86 6.24 -9.21
C TRP A 28 1.48 6.77 -9.64
N PRO A 29 0.68 6.00 -10.42
CA PRO A 29 -0.61 6.49 -10.91
C PRO A 29 -1.59 6.81 -9.78
N PHE A 30 -1.96 8.10 -9.65
CA PHE A 30 -2.81 8.59 -8.56
C PHE A 30 -4.17 7.87 -8.48
N HIS A 31 -4.76 7.51 -9.62
CA HIS A 31 -6.08 6.87 -9.71
C HIS A 31 -6.09 5.44 -9.13
N LEU A 32 -4.93 4.86 -8.83
CA LEU A 32 -4.83 3.58 -8.12
C LEU A 32 -4.82 3.73 -6.59
N GLY A 33 -4.83 4.96 -6.07
CA GLY A 33 -4.91 5.26 -4.64
C GLY A 33 -3.61 5.01 -3.84
N GLY A 34 -2.52 4.62 -4.52
CA GLY A 34 -1.25 4.24 -3.88
C GLY A 34 -0.77 2.85 -4.31
N ILE A 35 0.46 2.51 -3.94
CA ILE A 35 1.03 1.18 -4.18
C ILE A 35 0.48 0.17 -3.16
N THR A 36 0.26 0.56 -1.90
CA THR A 36 -0.18 -0.35 -0.85
C THR A 36 -1.65 -0.81 -1.03
N PRO A 37 -2.61 0.04 -1.47
CA PRO A 37 -3.94 -0.42 -1.90
C PRO A 37 -3.90 -1.32 -3.14
N TYR A 38 -2.99 -1.05 -4.08
CA TYR A 38 -2.81 -1.90 -5.24
C TYR A 38 -2.31 -3.31 -4.85
N LEU A 39 -1.32 -3.39 -3.96
CA LEU A 39 -0.78 -4.66 -3.46
C LEU A 39 -1.83 -5.47 -2.69
N ASP A 40 -2.71 -4.81 -1.96
CA ASP A 40 -3.87 -5.44 -1.32
C ASP A 40 -4.83 -6.02 -2.36
N ARG A 41 -5.21 -5.23 -3.37
CA ARG A 41 -6.15 -5.66 -4.42
C ARG A 41 -5.66 -6.83 -5.25
N VAL A 42 -4.36 -6.89 -5.59
CA VAL A 42 -3.78 -8.01 -6.34
C VAL A 42 -3.42 -9.22 -5.46
N GLY A 43 -3.65 -9.12 -4.14
CA GLY A 43 -3.36 -10.17 -3.16
C GLY A 43 -1.87 -10.38 -2.88
N ALA A 44 -1.01 -9.44 -3.27
CA ALA A 44 0.42 -9.54 -3.03
C ALA A 44 0.76 -9.41 -1.54
N SER A 45 0.10 -8.50 -0.82
CA SER A 45 0.27 -8.35 0.63
C SER A 45 -0.06 -9.65 1.37
N GLN A 46 -1.21 -10.24 1.04
CA GLN A 46 -1.64 -11.52 1.61
C GLN A 46 -0.64 -12.66 1.33
N LYS A 47 -0.13 -12.75 0.10
CA LYS A 47 0.88 -13.78 -0.27
C LYS A 47 2.20 -13.60 0.45
N VAL A 48 2.62 -12.35 0.70
CA VAL A 48 3.94 -12.05 1.25
C VAL A 48 3.96 -12.07 2.78
N PHE A 49 2.91 -11.59 3.45
CA PHE A 49 2.89 -11.48 4.92
C PHE A 49 1.56 -11.89 5.58
N GLY A 50 0.63 -12.49 4.82
CA GLY A 50 -0.59 -13.09 5.37
C GLY A 50 -1.66 -12.09 5.84
N LYS A 51 -1.48 -10.80 5.56
CA LYS A 51 -2.44 -9.72 5.88
C LYS A 51 -2.45 -8.69 4.74
N THR A 52 -3.37 -7.74 4.83
CA THR A 52 -3.41 -6.54 3.99
C THR A 52 -2.80 -5.35 4.71
N PHE A 53 -2.40 -4.32 3.97
CA PHE A 53 -2.02 -3.04 4.57
C PHE A 53 -3.24 -2.32 5.14
N HIS A 54 -4.38 -2.40 4.46
CA HIS A 54 -5.62 -1.75 4.88
C HIS A 54 -6.70 -2.75 5.30
N ASN A 55 -7.41 -2.41 6.37
CA ASN A 55 -8.59 -3.13 6.82
C ASN A 55 -9.68 -2.12 7.28
N PRO A 56 -10.78 -1.95 6.53
CA PRO A 56 -11.14 -2.69 5.32
C PRO A 56 -10.20 -2.37 4.13
N MET A 57 -10.07 -3.31 3.20
CA MET A 57 -9.31 -3.08 1.96
C MET A 57 -9.92 -1.95 1.14
N ILE A 58 -9.07 -1.07 0.61
CA ILE A 58 -9.46 -0.01 -0.32
C ILE A 58 -9.65 -0.63 -1.71
N LYS A 59 -10.91 -0.87 -2.11
CA LYS A 59 -11.26 -1.49 -3.39
C LYS A 59 -11.48 -0.49 -4.53
N GLY A 60 -11.63 0.79 -4.21
CA GLY A 60 -12.11 1.81 -5.15
C GLY A 60 -13.64 1.81 -5.26
N VAL A 61 -14.17 2.63 -6.17
CA VAL A 61 -15.61 2.66 -6.46
C VAL A 61 -16.02 1.36 -7.17
N SER A 62 -16.89 0.57 -6.53
CA SER A 62 -17.61 -0.51 -7.18
C SER A 62 -18.70 0.09 -8.07
N SER A 63 -18.59 -0.11 -9.38
CA SER A 63 -19.73 0.07 -10.30
C SER A 63 -20.76 -1.03 -10.07
#